data_AF-U2IVC0-F1
#
_entry.id   AF-U2IVC0-F1
#
_cell.length_a   1.000
_cell.length_b   1.000
_cell.length_c   1.000
_cell.angle_alpha   90.00
_cell.angle_beta   90.00
_cell.angle_gamma   90.00
#
_symmetry.space_group_name_H-M   'P 1'
#
loop_
_entity.id
_entity.type
_entity.pdbx_description
1 polymer ?
#
loop_
_entity_poly.entity_id
_entity_poly.type
_entity_poly.pdbx_seq_one_letter_code
_entity_poly.pdbx_strand_id
1 'polypeptide(L)'
;MELSKHNTEQECRAILSHCRELFEKKLHDYGSAWRILRPESLTDQIYIKAERIRSLQINGYAAVDEGVEPEFVGIINYGIIGMIQLERGAVSAPDLSPEEALREYDRYAEKTLQLMLAKNHDYGEVWRNMRVTSMTDLILSKVHRTKQIEDLRGETFVSEGIEANYMDMVNYALFCLIKLNSTEA
;
A
#
# COMPACT_ATOMS: atom_id res chain seq x y z
N MET A 1 -8.14 33.25 11.84
CA MET A 1 -7.22 32.13 11.57
C MET A 1 -8.09 31.01 11.02
N GLU A 2 -8.26 30.95 9.70
CA GLU A 2 -8.98 29.83 9.09
C GLU A 2 -8.15 28.57 9.33
N LEU A 3 -8.67 27.65 10.14
CA LEU A 3 -8.16 26.29 10.19
C LEU A 3 -8.26 25.74 8.78
N SER A 4 -7.11 25.44 8.16
CA SER A 4 -7.05 24.62 6.96
C SER A 4 -7.94 23.40 7.18
N LYS A 5 -9.05 23.33 6.44
CA LYS A 5 -10.02 22.25 6.59
C LYS A 5 -9.40 21.03 5.91
N HIS A 6 -8.71 20.20 6.69
CA HIS A 6 -8.17 18.94 6.20
C HIS A 6 -9.27 18.14 5.50
N ASN A 7 -8.98 17.68 4.29
CA ASN A 7 -9.87 16.83 3.51
C ASN A 7 -9.13 15.52 3.22
N THR A 8 -9.43 14.47 4.00
CA THR A 8 -8.76 13.18 3.85
C THR A 8 -8.91 12.60 2.45
N GLU A 9 -10.06 12.74 1.81
CA GLU A 9 -10.24 12.24 0.44
C GLU A 9 -9.26 12.91 -0.52
N GLN A 10 -9.16 14.24 -0.46
CA GLN A 10 -8.26 15.01 -1.32
C GLN A 10 -6.79 14.68 -1.05
N GLU A 11 -6.40 14.57 0.22
CA GLU A 11 -5.05 14.20 0.65
C GLU A 11 -4.68 12.79 0.14
N CYS A 12 -5.58 11.81 0.29
CA CYS A 12 -5.37 10.45 -0.22
C CYS A 12 -5.28 10.41 -1.75
N ARG A 13 -6.16 11.14 -2.46
CA ARG A 13 -6.12 11.22 -3.94
C ARG A 13 -4.81 11.82 -4.44
N ALA A 14 -4.26 12.82 -3.76
CA ALA A 14 -2.98 13.41 -4.12
C ALA A 14 -1.83 12.39 -4.04
N ILE A 15 -1.75 11.62 -2.94
CA ILE A 15 -0.73 10.57 -2.79
C ILE A 15 -0.95 9.43 -3.79
N LEU A 16 -2.20 9.00 -4.02
CA LEU A 16 -2.51 7.97 -5.01
C LEU A 16 -2.13 8.39 -6.44
N SER A 17 -2.33 9.67 -6.80
CA SER A 17 -1.89 10.22 -8.09
C SER A 17 -0.38 10.10 -8.25
N HIS A 18 0.39 10.47 -7.23
CA HIS A 18 1.85 10.33 -7.26
C HIS A 18 2.30 8.87 -7.42
N CYS A 19 1.66 7.95 -6.68
CA CYS A 19 1.95 6.51 -6.78
C CYS A 19 1.62 5.96 -8.18
N ARG A 20 0.48 6.38 -8.75
CA ARG A 20 0.02 6.03 -10.10
C ARG A 20 0.99 6.51 -11.17
N GLU A 21 1.45 7.76 -11.09
CA GLU A 21 2.43 8.33 -12.03
C GLU A 21 3.75 7.54 -12.02
N LEU A 22 4.22 7.14 -10.83
CA LEU A 22 5.40 6.30 -10.72
C LEU A 22 5.15 4.91 -11.32
N PHE A 23 3.99 4.31 -11.08
CA PHE A 23 3.60 3.04 -11.68
C PHE A 23 3.53 3.11 -13.20
N GLU A 24 2.95 4.18 -13.76
CA GLU A 24 2.90 4.45 -15.21
C GLU A 24 4.30 4.54 -15.83
N LYS A 25 5.22 5.29 -15.22
CA LYS A 25 6.62 5.36 -15.66
C LYS A 25 7.30 3.99 -15.63
N LYS A 26 7.06 3.21 -14.58
CA LYS A 26 7.59 1.83 -14.48
C LYS A 26 6.98 0.89 -15.52
N LEU A 27 5.71 1.07 -15.88
CA LEU A 27 5.09 0.30 -16.97
C LEU A 27 5.71 0.63 -18.32
N HIS A 28 6.08 1.89 -18.57
CA HIS A 28 6.84 2.26 -19.76
C HIS A 28 8.21 1.55 -19.79
N ASP A 29 8.95 1.56 -18.68
CA ASP A 29 10.32 1.04 -18.64
C ASP A 29 10.40 -0.49 -18.63
N TYR A 30 9.46 -1.16 -17.96
CA TYR A 30 9.54 -2.60 -17.66
C TYR A 30 8.32 -3.41 -18.16
N GLY A 31 7.34 -2.75 -18.78
CA GLY A 31 6.06 -3.38 -19.12
C GLY A 31 5.36 -3.95 -17.89
N SER A 32 4.56 -4.99 -18.11
CA SER A 32 3.85 -5.71 -17.05
C SER A 32 4.68 -6.83 -16.41
N ALA A 33 6.01 -6.66 -16.26
CA ALA A 33 6.93 -7.65 -15.70
C ALA A 33 6.49 -8.22 -14.34
N TRP A 34 5.81 -7.41 -13.53
CA TRP A 34 5.26 -7.81 -12.23
C TRP A 34 4.18 -8.91 -12.32
N ARG A 35 3.60 -9.18 -13.49
CA ARG A 35 2.56 -10.20 -13.70
C ARG A 35 3.02 -11.64 -13.45
N ILE A 36 4.33 -11.88 -13.40
CA ILE A 36 4.89 -13.18 -13.02
C ILE A 36 4.94 -13.39 -11.50
N LEU A 37 4.80 -12.33 -10.70
CA LEU A 37 4.93 -12.39 -9.25
C LEU A 37 3.69 -13.05 -8.65
N ARG A 38 3.87 -14.13 -7.90
CA ARG A 38 2.77 -14.74 -7.13
C ARG A 38 2.33 -13.83 -5.98
N PRO A 39 1.10 -13.96 -5.45
CA PRO A 39 0.64 -13.19 -4.31
C PRO A 39 1.63 -13.19 -3.13
N GLU A 40 2.24 -14.33 -2.81
CA GLU A 40 3.19 -14.46 -1.70
C GLU A 40 4.46 -13.63 -1.95
N SER A 41 4.91 -13.56 -3.21
CA SER A 41 6.03 -12.69 -3.60
C SER A 41 5.72 -11.22 -3.39
N LEU A 42 4.46 -10.81 -3.60
CA LEU A 42 4.03 -9.43 -3.39
C LEU A 42 3.89 -9.11 -1.90
N THR A 43 3.38 -10.05 -1.11
CA THR A 43 3.40 -9.98 0.36
C THR A 43 4.82 -9.79 0.89
N ASP A 44 5.80 -10.52 0.34
CA ASP A 44 7.21 -10.36 0.70
C ASP A 44 7.82 -9.03 0.23
N GLN A 45 7.43 -8.50 -0.93
CA GLN A 45 7.85 -7.15 -1.33
C GLN A 45 7.37 -6.10 -0.32
N ILE A 46 6.12 -6.20 0.15
CA ILE A 46 5.59 -5.29 1.18
C ILE A 46 6.34 -5.48 2.50
N TYR A 47 6.63 -6.73 2.90
CA TYR A 47 7.40 -7.05 4.09
C TYR A 47 8.76 -6.38 4.12
N ILE A 48 9.54 -6.50 3.03
CA ILE A 48 10.88 -5.91 2.91
C ILE A 48 10.84 -4.40 3.17
N LYS A 49 9.85 -3.72 2.60
CA LYS A 49 9.67 -2.27 2.72
C LYS A 49 9.30 -1.87 4.14
N ALA A 50 8.32 -2.56 4.72
CA ALA A 50 7.87 -2.29 6.08
C ALA A 50 8.98 -2.57 7.12
N GLU A 51 9.77 -3.63 6.95
CA GLU A 51 10.94 -3.92 7.79
C GLU A 51 12.04 -2.88 7.64
N ARG A 52 12.29 -2.37 6.43
CA ARG A 52 13.25 -1.28 6.21
C ARG A 52 12.81 -0.01 6.96
N ILE A 53 11.54 0.37 6.85
CA ILE A 53 10.98 1.50 7.59
C ILE A 53 11.17 1.30 9.11
N ARG A 54 10.79 0.13 9.64
CA ARG A 54 10.94 -0.18 11.07
C ARG A 54 12.40 -0.14 11.51
N SER A 55 13.30 -0.69 10.71
CA SER A 55 14.75 -0.67 10.98
C SER A 55 15.30 0.75 11.06
N LEU A 56 14.89 1.64 10.16
CA LEU A 56 15.27 3.05 10.18
C LEU A 56 14.70 3.77 11.42
N GLN A 57 13.44 3.49 11.77
CA GLN A 57 12.79 4.05 12.96
C GLN A 57 13.46 3.62 14.27
N ILE A 58 13.98 2.38 14.35
CA ILE A 58 14.67 1.85 15.53
C ILE A 58 16.11 2.36 15.60
N ASN A 59 16.85 2.30 14.49
CA ASN A 59 18.29 2.57 14.49
C ASN A 59 18.60 4.07 14.46
N GLY A 60 17.72 4.90 13.88
CA GLY A 60 17.94 6.34 13.73
C GLY A 60 19.04 6.72 12.73
N TYR A 61 19.65 5.75 12.03
CA TYR A 61 20.63 5.98 10.96
C TYR A 61 20.39 5.00 9.79
N ALA A 62 20.77 5.43 8.59
CA ALA A 62 20.70 4.64 7.36
C ALA A 62 22.09 4.54 6.72
N ALA A 63 22.42 3.39 6.16
CA ALA A 63 23.62 3.26 5.31
C ALA A 63 23.41 3.90 3.92
N VAL A 64 22.14 4.07 3.51
CA VAL A 64 21.71 4.70 2.26
C VAL A 64 20.63 5.72 2.59
N ASP A 65 20.84 6.98 2.19
CA ASP A 65 19.98 8.11 2.54
C ASP A 65 18.85 8.30 1.52
N GLU A 66 17.87 7.41 1.54
CA GLU A 66 16.66 7.49 0.69
C GLU A 66 15.39 7.80 1.51
N GLY A 67 15.50 7.95 2.83
CA GLY A 67 14.36 8.13 3.72
C GLY A 67 13.38 6.94 3.73
N VAL A 68 12.19 7.19 4.30
CA VAL A 68 11.11 6.19 4.45
C VAL A 68 9.98 6.34 3.42
N GLU A 69 9.85 7.51 2.79
CA GLU A 69 8.76 7.79 1.85
C GLU A 69 8.75 6.85 0.63
N PRO A 70 9.89 6.55 -0.03
CA PRO A 70 9.90 5.61 -1.15
C PRO A 70 9.42 4.21 -0.77
N GLU A 71 9.56 3.84 0.51
CA GLU A 71 9.08 2.55 1.01
C GLU A 71 7.57 2.54 1.18
N PHE A 72 6.96 3.61 1.70
CA PHE A 72 5.50 3.71 1.76
C PHE A 72 4.87 3.75 0.36
N VAL A 73 5.47 4.48 -0.59
CA VAL A 73 5.04 4.46 -2.00
C VAL A 73 5.13 3.04 -2.57
N GLY A 74 6.20 2.32 -2.25
CA GLY A 74 6.36 0.93 -2.65
C GLY A 74 5.30 0.01 -2.03
N ILE A 75 4.95 0.18 -0.76
CA ILE A 75 3.88 -0.58 -0.08
C ILE A 75 2.54 -0.35 -0.78
N ILE A 76 2.22 0.90 -1.15
CA ILE A 76 1.00 1.24 -1.89
C ILE A 76 0.98 0.50 -3.25
N ASN A 77 2.03 0.64 -4.04
CA ASN A 77 2.09 0.05 -5.37
C ASN A 77 2.07 -1.49 -5.34
N TYR A 78 2.83 -2.12 -4.45
CA TYR A 78 2.82 -3.58 -4.31
C TYR A 78 1.52 -4.10 -3.71
N GLY A 79 0.86 -3.36 -2.81
CA GLY A 79 -0.47 -3.69 -2.31
C GLY A 79 -1.52 -3.69 -3.41
N ILE A 80 -1.53 -2.65 -4.26
CA ILE A 80 -2.43 -2.57 -5.42
C ILE A 80 -2.15 -3.70 -6.43
N ILE A 81 -0.89 -3.93 -6.78
CA ILE A 81 -0.49 -5.06 -7.63
C ILE A 81 -0.90 -6.41 -7.02
N GLY A 82 -0.75 -6.55 -5.70
CA GLY A 82 -1.19 -7.71 -4.92
C GLY A 82 -2.66 -8.00 -5.13
N MET A 83 -3.51 -6.99 -5.01
CA MET A 83 -4.95 -7.14 -5.25
C MET A 83 -5.26 -7.54 -6.70
N ILE A 84 -4.58 -6.94 -7.70
CA ILE A 84 -4.72 -7.35 -9.11
C ILE A 84 -4.36 -8.83 -9.29
N GLN A 85 -3.29 -9.29 -8.65
CA GLN A 85 -2.86 -10.69 -8.75
C GLN A 85 -3.78 -11.68 -8.04
N LEU A 86 -4.45 -11.28 -6.96
CA LEU A 86 -5.45 -12.13 -6.31
C LEU A 86 -6.64 -12.41 -7.24
N GLU A 87 -7.06 -11.42 -8.03
CA GLU A 87 -8.19 -11.59 -8.96
C GLU A 87 -7.77 -12.29 -10.26
N ARG A 88 -6.64 -11.89 -10.86
CA ARG A 88 -6.23 -12.39 -12.19
C ARG A 88 -5.38 -13.65 -12.15
N GLY A 89 -4.71 -13.92 -11.03
CA GLY A 89 -3.68 -14.96 -10.93
C GLY A 89 -2.38 -14.60 -11.66
N ALA A 90 -1.29 -15.17 -11.18
CA ALA A 90 0.03 -15.00 -11.79
C ALA A 90 0.18 -15.80 -13.08
N VAL A 91 0.96 -15.27 -14.02
CA VAL A 91 1.20 -15.84 -15.35
C VAL A 91 2.67 -16.15 -15.57
N SER A 92 2.99 -16.99 -16.54
CA SER A 92 4.38 -17.39 -16.84
C SER A 92 5.18 -16.33 -17.62
N ALA A 93 4.52 -15.33 -18.19
CA ALA A 93 5.13 -14.22 -18.92
C ALA A 93 4.22 -12.99 -18.86
N PRO A 94 4.76 -11.75 -18.96
CA PRO A 94 3.97 -10.52 -18.95
C PRO A 94 2.87 -10.53 -20.02
N ASP A 95 1.63 -10.26 -19.61
CA ASP A 95 0.43 -10.46 -20.42
C ASP A 95 -0.50 -9.23 -20.51
N LEU A 96 -0.18 -8.13 -19.82
CA LEU A 96 -0.98 -6.90 -19.85
C LEU A 96 -0.33 -5.81 -20.68
N SER A 97 -1.14 -5.08 -21.46
CA SER A 97 -0.76 -3.78 -22.01
C SER A 97 -0.63 -2.73 -20.89
N PRO A 98 0.13 -1.64 -21.10
CA PRO A 98 0.18 -0.53 -20.16
C PRO A 98 -1.20 0.05 -19.83
N GLU A 99 -2.08 0.18 -20.81
CA GLU A 99 -3.44 0.71 -20.64
C GLU A 99 -4.32 -0.24 -19.81
N GLU A 100 -4.19 -1.56 -20.01
CA GLU A 100 -4.86 -2.56 -19.19
C GLU A 100 -4.38 -2.53 -17.75
N ALA A 101 -3.06 -2.50 -17.55
CA ALA A 101 -2.44 -2.43 -16.24
C ALA A 101 -2.86 -1.17 -15.47
N LEU A 102 -2.93 -0.01 -16.14
CA LEU A 102 -3.40 1.24 -15.54
C LEU A 102 -4.88 1.20 -15.18
N ARG A 103 -5.74 0.63 -16.04
CA ARG A 103 -7.17 0.47 -15.70
C ARG A 103 -7.38 -0.39 -14.45
N GLU A 104 -6.63 -1.49 -14.34
CA GLU A 104 -6.72 -2.35 -13.15
C GLU A 104 -6.18 -1.63 -11.90
N TYR A 105 -5.06 -0.92 -12.03
CA TYR A 105 -4.50 -0.11 -10.95
C TYR A 105 -5.52 0.93 -10.45
N ASP A 106 -6.13 1.69 -11.37
CA ASP A 106 -7.12 2.72 -11.05
C ASP A 106 -8.35 2.14 -10.35
N ARG A 107 -8.82 0.96 -10.80
CA ARG A 107 -9.94 0.24 -10.18
C ARG A 107 -9.66 -0.11 -8.72
N TYR A 108 -8.48 -0.68 -8.42
CA TYR A 108 -8.14 -1.05 -7.05
C TYR A 108 -7.76 0.13 -6.17
N ALA A 109 -7.13 1.16 -6.74
CA ALA A 109 -6.88 2.42 -6.04
C ALA A 109 -8.20 3.04 -5.56
N GLU A 110 -9.20 3.13 -6.45
CA GLU A 110 -10.52 3.67 -6.10
C GLU A 110 -11.25 2.75 -5.10
N LYS A 111 -11.24 1.42 -5.31
CA LYS A 111 -11.84 0.46 -4.36
C LYS A 111 -11.26 0.61 -2.94
N THR A 112 -9.94 0.78 -2.85
CA THR A 112 -9.23 0.96 -1.57
C THR A 112 -9.59 2.30 -0.93
N LEU A 113 -9.65 3.37 -1.73
CA LEU A 113 -10.05 4.70 -1.27
C LEU A 113 -11.48 4.69 -0.72
N GLN A 114 -12.42 4.05 -1.42
CA GLN A 114 -13.82 3.97 -0.96
C GLN A 114 -13.95 3.19 0.36
N LEU A 115 -13.22 2.09 0.52
CA LEU A 115 -13.17 1.37 1.79
C LEU A 115 -12.62 2.24 2.92
N MET A 116 -11.56 3.00 2.64
CA MET A 116 -10.95 3.92 3.60
C MET A 116 -11.93 5.02 4.03
N LEU A 117 -12.64 5.64 3.08
CA LEU A 117 -13.63 6.68 3.36
C LEU A 117 -14.78 6.13 4.21
N ALA A 118 -15.28 4.92 3.90
CA ALA A 118 -16.29 4.24 4.70
C ALA A 118 -15.79 4.01 6.14
N LYS A 119 -14.57 3.48 6.32
CA LYS A 119 -13.98 3.31 7.66
C LYS A 119 -13.78 4.64 8.37
N ASN A 120 -13.32 5.68 7.68
CA ASN A 120 -13.10 6.99 8.28
C ASN A 120 -14.40 7.65 8.76
N HIS A 121 -15.52 7.43 8.05
CA HIS A 121 -16.83 7.86 8.51
C HIS A 121 -17.19 7.20 9.86
N ASP A 122 -16.87 5.92 10.04
CA ASP A 122 -17.19 5.18 11.26
C ASP A 122 -16.25 5.51 12.43
N TYR A 123 -14.97 5.79 12.16
CA TYR A 123 -13.94 6.01 13.18
C TYR A 123 -13.57 7.49 13.42
N GLY A 124 -14.08 8.45 12.63
CA GLY A 124 -13.84 9.88 12.83
C GLY A 124 -12.38 10.33 12.64
N GLU A 125 -11.70 9.82 11.60
CA GLU A 125 -10.32 10.18 11.24
C GLU A 125 -9.27 9.98 12.37
N VAL A 126 -9.48 9.03 13.29
CA VAL A 126 -8.56 8.71 14.41
C VAL A 126 -7.11 8.52 13.96
N TRP A 127 -6.89 8.05 12.73
CA TRP A 127 -5.56 7.90 12.14
C TRP A 127 -4.72 9.18 12.17
N ARG A 128 -5.32 10.38 12.14
CA ARG A 128 -4.59 11.65 12.24
C ARG A 128 -3.81 11.78 13.55
N ASN A 129 -4.31 11.18 14.63
CA ASN A 129 -3.68 11.17 15.94
C ASN A 129 -2.73 9.98 16.15
N MET A 130 -2.63 9.06 15.19
CA MET A 130 -1.72 7.91 15.27
C MET A 130 -0.29 8.31 14.93
N ARG A 131 0.67 7.60 15.52
CA ARG A 131 2.10 7.74 15.22
C ARG A 131 2.42 6.98 13.94
N VAL A 132 3.36 7.49 13.14
CA VAL A 132 3.87 6.80 11.93
C VAL A 132 4.48 5.43 12.29
N THR A 133 5.19 5.35 13.42
CA THR A 133 5.74 4.07 13.93
C THR A 133 4.64 3.04 14.21
N SER A 134 3.55 3.44 14.88
CA SER A 134 2.42 2.55 15.15
C SER A 134 1.73 2.08 13.87
N MET A 135 1.58 2.94 12.87
CA MET A 135 1.03 2.53 11.56
C MET A 135 1.98 1.58 10.81
N THR A 136 3.30 1.76 10.96
CA THR A 136 4.30 0.83 10.41
C THR A 136 4.15 -0.56 11.03
N ASP A 137 3.98 -0.65 12.35
CA ASP A 137 3.76 -1.93 13.04
C ASP A 137 2.42 -2.58 12.64
N LEU A 138 1.37 -1.78 12.38
CA LEU A 138 0.10 -2.30 11.88
C LEU A 138 0.21 -2.86 10.46
N ILE A 139 1.01 -2.23 9.59
CA ILE A 139 1.35 -2.79 8.27
C ILE A 139 2.04 -4.15 8.45
N LEU A 140 3.07 -4.23 9.29
CA LEU A 140 3.78 -5.50 9.55
C LEU A 140 2.86 -6.57 10.13
N SER A 141 1.99 -6.22 11.07
CA SER A 141 0.98 -7.15 11.59
C SER A 141 0.07 -7.66 10.48
N LYS A 142 -0.32 -6.81 9.52
CA LYS A 142 -1.17 -7.21 8.39
C LYS A 142 -0.40 -8.12 7.43
N VAL A 143 0.87 -7.84 7.14
CA VAL A 143 1.76 -8.72 6.36
C VAL A 143 1.82 -10.11 6.99
N HIS A 144 2.11 -10.21 8.29
CA HIS A 144 2.19 -11.50 8.96
C HIS A 144 0.88 -12.27 8.93
N ARG A 145 -0.27 -11.58 9.10
CA ARG A 145 -1.59 -12.22 8.94
C ARG A 145 -1.80 -12.74 7.53
N THR A 146 -1.46 -11.96 6.51
CA THR A 146 -1.55 -12.40 5.12
C THR A 146 -0.71 -13.65 4.88
N LYS A 147 0.55 -13.68 5.34
CA LYS A 147 1.40 -14.87 5.24
C LYS A 147 0.76 -16.11 5.87
N GLN A 148 0.16 -15.97 7.06
CA GLN A 148 -0.54 -17.10 7.69
C GLN A 148 -1.75 -17.59 6.87
N ILE A 149 -2.48 -16.68 6.20
CA ILE A 149 -3.61 -17.05 5.34
C ILE A 149 -3.11 -17.76 4.07
N GLU A 150 -2.01 -17.28 3.49
CA GLU A 150 -1.33 -17.89 2.33
C GLU A 150 -0.82 -19.30 2.67
N ASP A 151 -0.17 -19.47 3.83
CA ASP A 151 0.33 -20.75 4.35
C ASP A 151 -0.80 -21.77 4.57
N LEU A 152 -1.96 -21.29 5.02
CA LEU A 152 -3.20 -22.08 5.15
C LEU A 152 -3.90 -22.30 3.81
N ARG A 153 -3.37 -21.83 2.69
CA ARG A 153 -3.98 -21.91 1.35
C ARG A 153 -5.40 -21.33 1.32
N GLY A 154 -5.66 -20.31 2.13
CA GLY A 154 -6.98 -19.70 2.27
C GLY A 154 -7.97 -20.46 3.17
N GLU A 155 -7.62 -21.62 3.72
CA GLU A 155 -8.45 -22.40 4.63
C GLU A 155 -8.52 -21.74 6.02
N THR A 156 -9.34 -20.71 6.13
CA THR A 156 -9.47 -19.90 7.34
C THR A 156 -10.89 -19.94 7.89
N PHE A 157 -11.02 -19.97 9.22
CA PHE A 157 -12.33 -20.03 9.87
C PHE A 157 -13.05 -18.68 9.95
N VAL A 158 -12.32 -17.57 10.17
CA VAL A 158 -12.88 -16.24 10.47
C VAL A 158 -12.05 -15.11 9.82
N SER A 159 -11.45 -15.35 8.65
CA SER A 159 -10.62 -14.32 8.01
C SER A 159 -11.45 -13.33 7.20
N GLU A 160 -11.04 -12.06 7.21
CA GLU A 160 -11.52 -11.02 6.27
C GLU A 160 -10.93 -11.19 4.85
N GLY A 161 -9.96 -12.09 4.68
CA GLY A 161 -9.29 -12.39 3.42
C GLY A 161 -8.02 -11.58 3.17
N ILE A 162 -7.24 -12.00 2.16
CA ILE A 162 -5.96 -11.37 1.82
C ILE A 162 -6.16 -9.97 1.22
N GLU A 163 -7.18 -9.80 0.37
CA GLU A 163 -7.48 -8.51 -0.27
C GLU A 163 -7.74 -7.41 0.77
N ALA A 164 -8.52 -7.71 1.81
CA ALA A 164 -8.79 -6.77 2.91
C ALA A 164 -7.51 -6.37 3.65
N ASN A 165 -6.59 -7.32 3.87
CA ASN A 165 -5.30 -7.01 4.46
C ASN A 165 -4.45 -6.11 3.56
N TYR A 166 -4.42 -6.34 2.24
CA TYR A 166 -3.71 -5.45 1.31
C TYR A 166 -4.28 -4.04 1.32
N MET A 167 -5.60 -3.88 1.31
CA MET A 167 -6.24 -2.56 1.41
C MET A 167 -5.85 -1.85 2.70
N ASP A 168 -5.84 -2.56 3.83
CA ASP A 168 -5.41 -1.96 5.10
C ASP A 168 -3.94 -1.53 5.09
N MET A 169 -3.04 -2.35 4.51
CA MET A 169 -1.62 -1.99 4.35
C MET A 169 -1.46 -0.73 3.49
N VAL A 170 -2.19 -0.64 2.37
CA VAL A 170 -2.21 0.54 1.49
C VAL A 170 -2.72 1.77 2.24
N ASN A 171 -3.83 1.64 2.98
CA ASN A 171 -4.41 2.75 3.74
C ASN A 171 -3.48 3.29 4.83
N TYR A 172 -2.83 2.42 5.60
CA TYR A 172 -1.85 2.86 6.60
C TYR A 172 -0.65 3.54 5.95
N ALA A 173 -0.19 3.07 4.78
CA ALA A 173 0.88 3.71 4.03
C ALA A 173 0.48 5.10 3.51
N LEU A 174 -0.75 5.26 2.99
CA LEU A 174 -1.31 6.56 2.61
C LEU A 174 -1.31 7.54 3.79
N PHE A 175 -1.81 7.10 4.96
CA PHE A 175 -1.83 7.93 6.17
C PHE A 175 -0.43 8.33 6.63
N CYS A 176 0.55 7.43 6.53
CA CYS A 176 1.95 7.76 6.83
C CYS A 176 2.48 8.87 5.93
N LEU A 177 2.30 8.75 4.61
CA LEU A 177 2.74 9.77 3.65
C LEU A 177 2.05 11.12 3.88
N ILE A 178 0.73 11.13 4.15
CA ILE A 178 0.02 12.38 4.47
C ILE A 178 0.61 13.06 5.71
N LYS A 179 0.92 12.29 6.76
CA LYS A 179 1.51 12.84 7.99
C LYS A 179 2.94 13.36 7.77
N LEU A 180 3.75 12.66 6.98
CA LEU A 180 5.11 13.09 6.66
C LEU A 180 5.09 14.40 5.89
N ASN A 181 4.30 14.49 4.82
CA ASN A 181 4.14 15.72 4.02
C ASN A 181 3.59 16.91 4.82
N SER A 182 2.80 16.65 5.86
CA SER A 182 2.26 17.71 6.74
C SER A 182 3.26 18.20 7.80
N THR A 183 4.34 17.45 8.05
CA THR A 183 5.37 17.79 9.05
C THR A 183 6.53 18.56 8.43
N GLU A 184 6.69 18.49 7.11
CA GLU A 184 7.72 19.20 6.33
C GLU A 184 7.30 20.63 5.89
N ALA A 185 6.09 21.07 6.24
CA ALA A 185 5.54 22.40 5.96
C ALA A 185 5.57 23.30 7.20
#